data_AF-A0A7J5VM50-F1
#
_entry.id   AF-A0A7J5VM50-F1
#
_cell.length_a   1.000
_cell.length_b   1.000
_cell.length_c   1.000
_cell.angle_alpha   90.00
_cell.angle_beta   90.00
_cell.angle_gamma   90.00
#
_symmetry.space_group_name_H-M   'P 1'
#
loop_
_entity.id
_entity.type
_entity.pdbx_description
1 polymer ?
#
loop_
_entity_poly.entity_id
_entity_poly.type
_entity_poly.pdbx_seq_one_letter_code
_entity_poly.pdbx_strand_id
1 'polypeptide(L)'
;MKEEVEINIDETNITEEDNLLFKLKYVLNYELSSSAFYFLSFGAGMMVLYLSALAALLFTPFLIYVLIKAKKYTWLISFLIVVLLPVLIMLIISSNALYTTSFLLVQLGMFYVYCFVLRFSVIDWVEDIKWKSVRKKHKVDSNQNRKMFQSRYNKSLE
;
A
#
# COMPACT_ATOMS: atom_id res chain seq x y z
N MET A 1 8.29 32.13 -14.26
CA MET A 1 9.44 31.21 -14.12
C MET A 1 9.46 30.44 -12.80
N LYS A 2 8.92 30.95 -11.67
CA LYS A 2 8.74 30.15 -10.44
C LYS A 2 7.59 29.13 -10.51
N GLU A 3 6.49 29.43 -11.22
CA GLU A 3 5.34 28.53 -11.34
C GLU A 3 5.63 27.24 -12.11
N GLU A 4 6.42 27.27 -13.19
CA GLU A 4 6.73 26.05 -13.96
C GLU A 4 7.65 25.06 -13.21
N VAL A 5 8.39 25.53 -12.21
CA VAL A 5 9.27 24.69 -11.40
C VAL A 5 8.49 24.00 -10.29
N GLU A 6 7.52 24.67 -9.66
CA GLU A 6 6.65 24.04 -8.64
C GLU A 6 5.74 22.95 -9.23
N ILE A 7 5.25 23.15 -10.46
CA ILE A 7 4.40 22.16 -11.15
C ILE A 7 5.19 20.87 -11.47
N ASN A 8 6.48 20.99 -11.82
CA ASN A 8 7.33 19.84 -12.13
C ASN A 8 7.76 19.04 -10.88
N ILE A 9 7.96 19.71 -9.73
CA ILE A 9 8.33 19.03 -8.47
C ILE A 9 7.14 18.26 -7.89
N ASP A 10 5.91 18.76 -8.08
CA ASP A 10 4.69 18.08 -7.65
C ASP A 10 4.38 16.87 -8.56
N GLU A 11 4.50 16.99 -9.89
CA GLU A 11 4.22 15.87 -10.81
C GLU A 11 5.21 14.70 -10.70
N THR A 12 6.49 14.98 -10.42
CA THR A 12 7.52 13.94 -10.23
C THR A 12 7.39 13.22 -8.89
N ASN A 13 7.03 13.92 -7.80
CA ASN A 13 6.73 13.28 -6.52
C ASN A 13 5.46 12.43 -6.58
N ILE A 14 4.41 12.92 -7.24
CA ILE A 14 3.15 12.17 -7.42
C ILE A 14 3.45 10.86 -8.16
N THR A 15 4.18 10.89 -9.27
CA THR A 15 4.49 9.67 -10.03
C THR A 15 5.36 8.66 -9.27
N GLU A 16 6.28 9.12 -8.40
CA GLU A 16 7.08 8.21 -7.56
C GLU A 16 6.24 7.56 -6.45
N GLU A 17 5.41 8.34 -5.75
CA GLU A 17 4.48 7.85 -4.73
C GLU A 17 3.45 6.87 -5.32
N ASP A 18 2.91 7.19 -6.50
CA ASP A 18 1.99 6.34 -7.24
C ASP A 18 2.62 4.98 -7.55
N ASN A 19 3.86 4.97 -8.05
CA ASN A 19 4.61 3.74 -8.33
C ASN A 19 4.87 2.90 -7.07
N LEU A 20 5.13 3.52 -5.93
CA LEU A 20 5.28 2.82 -4.64
C LEU A 20 3.96 2.17 -4.20
N LEU A 21 2.83 2.85 -4.40
CA LEU A 21 1.50 2.30 -4.10
C LEU A 21 1.13 1.12 -5.02
N PHE A 22 1.48 1.19 -6.30
CA PHE A 22 1.34 0.05 -7.22
C PHE A 22 2.20 -1.14 -6.80
N LYS A 23 3.45 -0.91 -6.40
CA LYS A 23 4.33 -1.96 -5.84
C LYS A 23 3.72 -2.55 -4.57
N LEU A 24 3.24 -1.71 -3.65
CA LEU A 24 2.61 -2.15 -2.41
C LEU A 24 1.39 -3.03 -2.69
N LYS A 25 0.53 -2.66 -3.65
CA LYS A 25 -0.61 -3.50 -4.08
C LYS A 25 -0.15 -4.87 -4.55
N TYR A 26 0.92 -4.94 -5.35
CA TYR A 26 1.47 -6.19 -5.84
C TYR A 26 2.01 -7.07 -4.71
N VAL A 27 2.82 -6.49 -3.82
CA VAL A 27 3.40 -7.22 -2.69
C VAL A 27 2.31 -7.66 -1.70
N LEU A 28 1.29 -6.84 -1.43
CA LEU A 28 0.15 -7.26 -0.60
C LEU A 28 -0.60 -8.44 -1.20
N ASN A 29 -0.76 -8.49 -2.52
CA ASN A 29 -1.44 -9.61 -3.18
C ASN A 29 -0.60 -10.89 -3.11
N TYR A 30 0.73 -10.75 -3.15
CA TYR A 30 1.67 -11.84 -2.95
C TYR A 30 1.61 -12.37 -1.51
N GLU A 31 1.60 -11.48 -0.51
CA GLU A 31 1.44 -11.85 0.90
C GLU A 31 0.06 -12.44 1.20
N LEU A 32 -0.99 -11.98 0.52
CA LEU A 32 -2.29 -12.64 0.64
C LEU A 32 -2.27 -14.07 0.08
N SER A 33 -1.46 -14.32 -0.96
CA SER A 33 -1.23 -15.68 -1.42
C SER A 33 -0.40 -16.47 -0.39
N SER A 34 0.51 -15.82 0.34
CA SER A 34 1.24 -16.41 1.48
C SER A 34 0.29 -16.81 2.63
N SER A 35 -0.84 -16.11 2.81
CA SER A 35 -1.87 -16.49 3.79
C SER A 35 -2.49 -17.86 3.53
N ALA A 36 -2.47 -18.36 2.28
CA ALA A 36 -2.89 -19.74 2.00
C ALA A 36 -1.95 -20.75 2.67
N PHE A 37 -0.65 -20.45 2.75
CA PHE A 37 0.32 -21.27 3.49
C PHE A 37 0.08 -21.20 5.00
N TYR A 38 -0.44 -20.09 5.53
CA TYR A 38 -0.85 -20.02 6.93
C TYR A 38 -1.98 -21.02 7.24
N PHE A 39 -3.03 -21.08 6.41
CA PHE A 39 -4.07 -22.11 6.53
C PHE A 39 -3.51 -23.53 6.36
N LEU A 40 -2.58 -23.70 5.43
CA LEU A 40 -1.93 -24.99 5.17
C LEU A 40 -1.04 -25.43 6.35
N SER A 41 -0.52 -24.49 7.16
CA SER A 41 0.28 -24.79 8.35
C SER A 41 -0.49 -25.58 9.40
N PHE A 42 -1.82 -25.47 9.43
CA PHE A 42 -2.68 -26.24 10.33
C PHE A 42 -2.63 -27.75 10.05
N GLY A 43 -2.32 -28.15 8.80
CA GLY A 43 -2.18 -29.55 8.39
C GLY A 43 -0.73 -29.99 8.13
N ALA A 44 0.14 -29.10 7.64
CA ALA A 44 1.52 -29.42 7.26
C ALA A 44 2.55 -29.26 8.39
N GLY A 45 2.15 -28.74 9.56
CA GLY A 45 2.98 -28.68 10.76
C GLY A 45 3.79 -27.39 10.94
N MET A 46 4.57 -27.35 12.02
CA MET A 46 5.20 -26.13 12.55
C MET A 46 6.21 -25.46 11.59
N MET A 47 6.83 -26.19 10.66
CA MET A 47 7.79 -25.62 9.70
C MET A 47 7.17 -24.54 8.81
N VAL A 48 5.95 -24.77 8.32
CA VAL A 48 5.25 -23.83 7.43
C VAL A 48 4.89 -22.55 8.19
N LEU A 49 4.53 -22.70 9.47
CA LEU A 49 4.20 -21.60 10.35
C LEU A 49 5.41 -20.67 10.54
N TYR A 50 6.60 -21.21 10.83
CA TYR A 50 7.82 -20.41 10.93
C TYR A 50 8.21 -19.72 9.61
N LEU A 51 8.02 -20.39 8.46
CA LEU A 51 8.25 -19.78 7.15
C LEU A 51 7.33 -18.57 6.92
N SER A 52 6.04 -18.73 7.23
CA SER A 52 5.06 -17.63 7.10
C SER A 52 5.36 -16.46 8.03
N ALA A 53 5.85 -16.74 9.25
CA ALA A 53 6.28 -15.71 10.18
C ALA A 53 7.52 -14.94 9.68
N LEU A 54 8.49 -15.65 9.08
CA LEU A 54 9.67 -15.02 8.45
C LEU A 54 9.28 -14.12 7.27
N ALA A 55 8.36 -14.58 6.42
CA ALA A 55 7.83 -13.78 5.31
C ALA A 55 7.17 -12.49 5.82
N ALA A 56 6.28 -12.60 6.82
CA ALA A 56 5.63 -11.45 7.45
C ALA A 56 6.65 -10.47 8.07
N LEU A 57 7.71 -10.98 8.69
CA LEU A 57 8.75 -10.16 9.31
C LEU A 57 9.59 -9.39 8.28
N LEU A 58 9.91 -10.01 7.13
CA LEU A 58 10.57 -9.33 6.01
C LEU A 58 9.66 -8.31 5.33
N PHE A 59 8.36 -8.59 5.28
CA PHE A 59 7.38 -7.72 4.66
C PHE A 59 7.05 -6.47 5.51
N THR A 60 7.07 -6.61 6.83
CA THR A 60 6.78 -5.52 7.78
C THR A 60 7.58 -4.22 7.55
N PRO A 61 8.93 -4.22 7.44
CA PRO A 61 9.69 -3.00 7.21
C PRO A 61 9.38 -2.36 5.86
N PHE A 62 9.11 -3.17 4.83
CA PHE A 62 8.70 -2.66 3.51
C PHE A 62 7.33 -1.97 3.58
N LEU A 63 6.37 -2.56 4.29
CA LEU A 63 5.05 -1.98 4.51
C LEU A 63 5.16 -0.63 5.23
N ILE A 64 5.93 -0.57 6.33
CA ILE A 64 6.15 0.66 7.09
C ILE A 64 6.78 1.75 6.21
N TYR A 65 7.81 1.41 5.43
CA TYR A 65 8.46 2.33 4.51
C TYR A 65 7.48 2.96 3.52
N VAL A 66 6.64 2.14 2.86
CA VAL A 66 5.66 2.66 1.91
C VAL A 66 4.59 3.50 2.60
N LEU A 67 4.12 3.12 3.79
CA LEU A 67 3.12 3.88 4.54
C LEU A 67 3.62 5.28 4.93
N ILE A 68 4.90 5.39 5.31
CA ILE A 68 5.56 6.67 5.62
C ILE A 68 5.65 7.53 4.36
N LYS A 69 6.13 6.97 3.24
CA LYS A 69 6.23 7.68 1.95
C LYS A 69 4.86 8.16 1.46
N ALA A 70 3.83 7.34 1.60
CA ALA A 70 2.45 7.68 1.24
C ALA A 70 1.74 8.62 2.24
N LYS A 71 2.43 9.05 3.32
CA LYS A 71 1.93 9.92 4.40
C LYS A 71 0.63 9.41 5.05
N LYS A 72 0.43 8.08 5.09
CA LYS A 72 -0.77 7.44 5.66
C LYS A 72 -0.54 7.07 7.13
N TYR A 73 -0.30 8.07 7.97
CA TYR A 73 0.05 7.89 9.39
C TYR A 73 -1.03 7.14 10.20
N THR A 74 -2.31 7.32 9.86
CA THR A 74 -3.42 6.58 10.51
C THR A 74 -3.25 5.07 10.39
N TRP A 75 -2.82 4.59 9.22
CA TRP A 75 -2.60 3.17 8.97
C TRP A 75 -1.38 2.62 9.72
N LEU A 76 -0.35 3.46 9.88
CA LEU A 76 0.85 3.12 10.64
C LEU A 76 0.53 3.00 12.13
N ILE A 77 -0.31 3.89 12.66
CA ILE A 77 -0.78 3.83 14.05
C ILE A 77 -1.64 2.58 14.28
N SER A 78 -2.56 2.26 13.35
CA SER A 78 -3.34 1.02 13.41
C SER A 78 -2.46 -0.22 13.40
N PHE A 79 -1.39 -0.24 12.59
CA PHE A 79 -0.42 -1.33 12.60
C PHE A 79 0.26 -1.47 13.96
N LEU A 80 0.70 -0.35 14.53
CA LEU A 80 1.38 -0.35 15.83
C LEU A 80 0.48 -0.91 16.94
N ILE A 81 -0.80 -0.52 16.95
CA ILE A 81 -1.76 -0.93 17.98
C ILE A 81 -2.22 -2.38 17.80
N VAL A 82 -2.47 -2.82 16.56
CA VAL A 82 -3.04 -4.15 16.30
C VAL A 82 -1.96 -5.22 16.23
N VAL A 83 -0.78 -4.90 15.71
CA VAL A 83 0.29 -5.87 15.48
C VAL A 83 1.41 -5.73 16.51
N LEU A 84 1.93 -4.53 16.76
CA LEU A 84 3.10 -4.37 17.62
C LEU A 84 2.76 -4.52 19.13
N LEU A 85 1.62 -3.95 19.54
CA LEU A 85 1.21 -3.89 20.94
C LEU A 85 0.96 -5.28 21.56
N PRO A 86 0.27 -6.23 20.90
CA PRO A 86 0.10 -7.57 21.47
C PRO A 86 1.42 -8.35 21.55
N VAL A 87 2.35 -8.15 20.60
CA VAL A 87 3.69 -8.77 20.62
C VAL A 87 4.50 -8.29 21.84
N LEU A 88 4.48 -6.98 22.10
CA LEU A 88 5.15 -6.40 23.26
C LEU A 88 4.61 -6.94 24.58
N ILE A 89 3.28 -7.04 24.71
CA ILE A 89 2.63 -7.62 25.89
C ILE A 89 3.05 -9.08 26.08
N MET A 90 3.09 -9.85 25.00
CA MET A 90 3.46 -11.26 25.03
C MET A 90 4.90 -11.48 25.46
N LEU A 91 5.85 -10.66 24.98
CA LEU A 91 7.26 -10.73 25.38
C LEU A 91 7.45 -10.57 26.90
N ILE A 92 6.56 -9.84 27.56
CA ILE A 92 6.61 -9.59 29.01
C ILE A 92 5.95 -10.73 29.81
N ILE A 93 4.88 -11.34 29.27
CA ILE A 93 4.03 -12.29 30.00
C ILE A 93 4.42 -13.76 29.75
N SER A 94 5.03 -14.08 28.61
CA SER A 94 5.18 -15.47 28.15
C SER A 94 6.42 -16.16 28.71
N SER A 95 6.26 -16.95 29.78
CA SER A 95 7.28 -17.88 30.30
C SER A 95 7.09 -19.34 29.84
N ASN A 96 5.96 -19.69 29.22
CA ASN A 96 5.56 -21.06 28.91
C ASN A 96 5.46 -21.34 27.40
N ALA A 97 6.22 -22.33 26.91
CA ALA A 97 6.37 -22.64 25.49
C ALA A 97 5.07 -22.95 24.70
N LEU A 98 4.06 -23.56 25.34
CA LEU A 98 2.79 -23.91 24.68
C LEU A 98 1.89 -22.69 24.42
N TYR A 99 1.93 -21.70 25.32
CA TYR A 99 1.21 -20.44 25.11
C TYR A 99 1.87 -19.63 24.00
N THR A 100 3.18 -19.74 23.84
CA THR A 100 3.96 -19.04 22.81
C THR A 100 3.47 -19.37 21.40
N THR A 101 3.24 -20.65 21.10
CA THR A 101 2.82 -21.10 19.76
C THR A 101 1.40 -20.67 19.42
N SER A 102 0.46 -20.85 20.35
CA SER A 102 -0.95 -20.47 20.15
C SER A 102 -1.08 -18.96 19.95
N PHE A 103 -0.31 -18.19 20.72
CA PHE A 103 -0.28 -16.74 20.59
C PHE A 103 0.33 -16.30 19.25
N LEU A 104 1.42 -16.93 18.80
CA LEU A 104 2.04 -16.60 17.52
C LEU A 104 1.09 -16.84 16.34
N LEU A 105 0.25 -17.87 16.44
CA LEU A 105 -0.80 -18.18 15.47
C LEU A 105 -1.86 -17.07 15.43
N VAL A 106 -2.39 -16.67 16.59
CA VAL A 106 -3.32 -15.53 16.72
C VAL A 106 -2.71 -14.23 16.19
N GLN A 107 -1.44 -13.99 16.51
CA GLN A 107 -0.71 -12.80 16.09
C GLN A 107 -0.51 -12.74 14.58
N LEU A 108 -0.12 -13.86 13.95
CA LEU A 108 -0.07 -13.97 12.49
C LEU A 108 -1.44 -13.74 11.88
N GLY A 109 -2.49 -14.31 12.48
CA GLY A 109 -3.87 -14.07 12.07
C GLY A 109 -4.22 -12.59 12.05
N MET A 110 -3.94 -11.87 13.14
CA MET A 110 -4.17 -10.41 13.21
C MET A 110 -3.36 -9.64 12.16
N PHE A 111 -2.11 -10.03 11.93
CA PHE A 111 -1.28 -9.43 10.89
C PHE A 111 -1.87 -9.63 9.49
N TYR A 112 -2.30 -10.85 9.15
CA TYR A 112 -2.93 -11.13 7.86
C TYR A 112 -4.25 -10.38 7.69
N VAL A 113 -5.07 -10.30 8.74
CA VAL A 113 -6.30 -9.48 8.73
C VAL A 113 -5.95 -8.01 8.50
N TYR A 114 -4.91 -7.49 9.14
CA TYR A 114 -4.45 -6.12 8.91
C TYR A 114 -3.99 -5.93 7.45
N CYS A 115 -3.19 -6.85 6.90
CA CYS A 115 -2.78 -6.81 5.49
C CYS A 115 -3.98 -6.85 4.54
N PHE A 116 -5.00 -7.65 4.84
CA PHE A 116 -6.24 -7.71 4.07
C PHE A 116 -6.98 -6.37 4.08
N VAL A 117 -7.13 -5.75 5.24
CA VAL A 117 -7.80 -4.45 5.39
C VAL A 117 -6.98 -3.32 4.73
N LEU A 118 -5.65 -3.37 4.85
CA LEU A 118 -4.75 -2.44 4.16
C LEU A 118 -4.87 -2.58 2.63
N ARG A 119 -5.09 -3.79 2.10
CA ARG A 119 -5.28 -4.01 0.65
C ARG A 119 -6.42 -3.18 0.08
N PHE A 120 -7.57 -3.18 0.74
CA PHE A 120 -8.72 -2.39 0.30
C PHE A 120 -8.38 -0.91 0.22
N SER A 121 -7.70 -0.41 1.24
CA SER A 121 -7.31 0.98 1.31
C SER A 121 -6.29 1.36 0.24
N VAL A 122 -5.34 0.47 -0.06
CA VAL A 122 -4.38 0.67 -1.16
C VAL A 122 -5.10 0.66 -2.51
N ILE A 123 -6.12 -0.17 -2.70
CA ILE A 123 -6.93 -0.17 -3.94
C ILE A 123 -7.61 1.18 -4.11
N ASP A 124 -8.25 1.69 -3.05
CA ASP A 124 -8.91 3.00 -3.07
C ASP A 124 -7.91 4.13 -3.40
N TRP A 125 -6.71 4.10 -2.81
CA TRP A 125 -5.69 5.12 -3.09
C TRP A 125 -5.22 5.09 -4.54
N VAL A 126 -4.97 3.89 -5.08
CA VAL A 126 -4.57 3.70 -6.48
C VAL A 126 -5.67 4.15 -7.44
N GLU A 127 -6.92 3.89 -7.09
CA GLU A 127 -8.07 4.33 -7.88
C GLU A 127 -8.21 5.87 -7.87
N ASP A 128 -8.07 6.51 -6.72
CA ASP A 128 -8.06 7.97 -6.58
C ASP A 128 -7.00 8.64 -7.46
N ILE A 129 -5.80 8.07 -7.48
CA ILE A 129 -4.68 8.52 -8.35
C ILE A 129 -5.07 8.39 -9.81
N LYS A 130 -5.63 7.25 -10.21
CA LYS A 130 -6.08 7.02 -11.59
C LYS A 130 -7.13 8.05 -12.00
N TRP A 131 -8.11 8.34 -11.14
CA TRP A 131 -9.12 9.37 -11.43
C TRP A 131 -8.54 10.78 -11.52
N LYS A 132 -7.52 11.11 -10.70
CA LYS A 132 -6.80 12.39 -10.81
C LYS A 132 -6.07 12.53 -12.16
N SER A 133 -5.36 11.49 -12.60
CA SER A 133 -4.66 11.52 -13.90
C SER A 133 -5.61 11.65 -15.09
N VAL A 134 -6.75 10.94 -15.07
CA VAL A 134 -7.80 11.04 -16.10
C VAL A 134 -8.36 12.46 -16.16
N ARG A 135 -8.65 13.10 -15.01
CA ARG A 135 -9.11 14.49 -14.97
C ARG A 135 -8.09 15.48 -15.54
N LYS A 136 -6.80 15.29 -15.25
CA LYS A 136 -5.73 16.12 -15.82
C LYS A 136 -5.68 15.97 -17.35
N LYS A 137 -5.73 14.73 -17.86
CA LYS A 137 -5.71 14.45 -19.30
C LYS A 137 -6.90 15.09 -20.04
N HIS A 138 -8.11 14.97 -19.50
CA HIS A 138 -9.28 15.62 -20.07
C HIS A 138 -9.16 17.16 -20.13
N LYS A 139 -8.58 17.79 -19.10
CA LYS A 139 -8.34 19.25 -19.12
C LYS A 139 -7.34 19.64 -20.21
N VAL A 140 -6.24 18.89 -20.35
CA VAL A 140 -5.23 19.14 -21.40
C VAL A 140 -5.83 18.95 -22.79
N ASP A 141 -6.53 17.85 -23.04
CA ASP A 141 -7.17 17.57 -24.33
C ASP A 141 -8.22 18.63 -24.69
N SER A 142 -9.02 19.09 -23.72
CA SER A 142 -10.01 20.17 -23.95
C SER A 142 -9.34 21.50 -24.32
N ASN A 143 -8.23 21.84 -23.65
CA ASN A 143 -7.47 23.06 -23.94
C ASN A 143 -6.78 22.97 -25.30
N GLN A 144 -6.21 21.82 -25.65
CA GLN A 144 -5.58 21.58 -26.95
C GLN A 144 -6.61 21.64 -28.09
N ASN A 145 -7.77 21.00 -27.92
CA ASN A 145 -8.86 21.09 -28.90
C ASN A 145 -9.32 22.53 -29.09
N ARG A 146 -9.51 23.29 -27.99
CA ARG A 146 -9.88 24.71 -28.06
C ARG A 146 -8.86 25.55 -28.85
N LYS A 147 -7.55 25.33 -28.64
CA LYS A 147 -6.48 25.99 -29.41
C LYS A 147 -6.53 25.61 -30.90
N MET A 148 -6.75 24.33 -31.23
CA MET A 148 -6.91 23.89 -32.62
C MET A 148 -8.10 24.55 -33.31
N PHE A 149 -9.25 24.65 -32.64
CA PHE A 149 -10.44 25.31 -33.20
C PHE A 149 -10.18 26.79 -33.46
N GLN A 150 -9.55 27.51 -32.52
CA GLN A 150 -9.19 28.92 -32.71
C GLN A 150 -8.21 29.13 -33.87
N SER A 151 -7.20 28.26 -34.01
CA SER A 151 -6.26 28.31 -35.12
C SER A 151 -6.94 28.08 -36.48
N ARG A 152 -7.85 27.11 -36.58
CA ARG A 152 -8.61 26.86 -37.82
C ARG A 152 -9.53 28.02 -38.18
N TYR A 153 -10.19 28.61 -37.19
CA TYR A 153 -11.07 29.76 -37.39
C TYR A 153 -10.30 30.97 -37.93
N ASN A 154 -9.16 31.33 -37.32
CA ASN A 154 -8.36 32.45 -37.79
C ASN A 154 -7.85 32.24 -39.22
N LYS A 155 -7.45 31.02 -39.58
CA LYS A 155 -7.01 30.70 -40.94
C LYS A 155 -8.13 30.80 -42.01
N SER A 156 -9.39 30.76 -41.60
CA SER A 156 -10.53 30.91 -42.52
C SER A 156 -10.94 32.36 -42.78
N LEU A 157 -10.38 33.31 -42.03
CA LEU A 157 -10.65 34.74 -42.17
C LEU A 157 -9.57 35.48 -43.00
N GLU A 158 -8.46 34.81 -43.30
CA GLU A 158 -7.38 35.27 -44.20
C GLU A 158 -7.59 34.73 -45.62
#